data_AF-A0A7C4JLI9-F1
#
_entry.id   AF-A0A7C4JLI9-F1
#
_cell.length_a   1.000
_cell.length_b   1.000
_cell.length_c   1.000
_cell.angle_alpha   90.00
_cell.angle_beta   90.00
_cell.angle_gamma   90.00
#
_symmetry.space_group_name_H-M   'P 1'
#
loop_
_entity.id
_entity.type
_entity.pdbx_description
1 polymer ?
#
loop_
_entity_poly.entity_id
_entity_poly.type
_entity_poly.pdbx_seq_one_letter_code
_entity_poly.pdbx_strand_id
1 'polypeptide(L)'
;MRIEQYDWEEVVYEGKAKILIPRRELFLREDGVYEPAWSPVFYNPQAVIGRDVTTLMLHLWFKNKDFFFVDLLAGTGVRGIRIALETNGYGILNDVDPIAYKYCVRNVELNMIGDKLDVFMDEANSLMNSFTFSGIPIDYIDVDPYGSPIPFIEPVFKPLAKKALLGVSATDTASLTCSYKKKTLYRYNVECIETDFDKELGLRILLYSITHRGASLCVAVKPLISIYYKHYYRIIFETTRSCIESYRII
;
A
#
# COMPACT_ATOMS: atom_id res chain seq x y z
N MET A 1 11.87 -27.00 -1.70
CA MET A 1 10.60 -27.54 -2.22
C MET A 1 10.37 -26.91 -3.60
N ARG A 2 10.07 -27.67 -4.66
CA ARG A 2 9.66 -27.08 -5.95
C ARG A 2 8.16 -26.82 -5.86
N ILE A 3 7.77 -25.55 -5.77
CA ILE A 3 6.36 -25.18 -5.87
C ILE A 3 5.90 -25.51 -7.29
N GLU A 4 4.78 -26.22 -7.40
CA GLU A 4 4.14 -26.50 -8.68
C GLU A 4 3.68 -25.17 -9.29
N GLN A 5 4.18 -24.85 -10.49
CA GLN A 5 3.73 -23.72 -11.28
C GLN A 5 2.65 -24.22 -12.24
N TYR A 6 1.49 -23.57 -12.23
CA TYR A 6 0.42 -23.92 -13.14
C TYR A 6 0.68 -23.40 -14.55
N ASP A 7 0.04 -23.99 -15.56
CA ASP A 7 0.16 -23.61 -16.97
C ASP A 7 -0.39 -22.21 -17.27
N TRP A 8 -1.26 -21.66 -16.42
CA TRP A 8 -1.72 -20.26 -16.52
C TRP A 8 -0.83 -19.27 -15.76
N GLU A 9 0.33 -19.69 -15.24
CA GLU A 9 1.23 -18.84 -14.44
C GLU A 9 2.57 -18.58 -15.13
N GLU A 10 3.17 -17.44 -14.80
CA GLU A 10 4.56 -17.11 -15.10
C GLU A 10 5.30 -16.67 -13.83
N VAL A 11 6.62 -16.82 -13.85
CA VAL A 11 7.50 -16.31 -12.79
C VAL A 11 8.05 -14.95 -13.20
N VAL A 12 7.90 -13.96 -12.34
CA VAL A 12 8.48 -12.62 -12.51
C VAL A 12 9.46 -12.34 -11.37
N TYR A 13 10.51 -11.60 -11.71
CA TYR A 13 11.50 -11.11 -10.76
C TYR A 13 11.32 -9.60 -10.59
N GLU A 14 11.22 -9.15 -9.34
CA GLU A 14 11.20 -7.72 -9.00
C GLU A 14 12.09 -7.48 -7.78
N GLY A 15 13.17 -6.72 -7.96
CA GLY A 15 14.20 -6.60 -6.93
C GLY A 15 14.77 -7.98 -6.58
N LYS A 16 14.76 -8.34 -5.29
CA LYS A 16 15.14 -9.68 -4.84
C LYS A 16 13.98 -10.69 -4.87
N ALA A 17 12.75 -10.23 -5.04
CA ALA A 17 11.57 -11.10 -4.99
C ALA A 17 11.42 -11.89 -6.29
N LYS A 18 11.15 -13.19 -6.12
CA LYS A 18 10.70 -14.09 -7.19
C LYS A 18 9.24 -14.44 -6.93
N ILE A 19 8.33 -14.03 -7.81
CA ILE A 19 6.88 -14.21 -7.60
C ILE A 19 6.24 -14.97 -8.76
N LEU A 20 5.25 -15.78 -8.45
CA LEU A 20 4.28 -16.32 -9.38
C LEU A 20 3.16 -15.30 -9.56
N ILE A 21 2.77 -15.08 -10.82
CA ILE A 21 1.63 -14.28 -11.22
C ILE A 21 0.84 -15.02 -12.30
N PRO A 22 -0.46 -14.72 -12.50
CA PRO A 22 -1.16 -15.13 -13.70
C PRO A 22 -0.42 -14.63 -14.96
N ARG A 23 -0.32 -15.47 -16.00
CA ARG A 23 0.35 -15.10 -17.27
C ARG A 23 -0.27 -13.85 -17.85
N ARG A 24 0.55 -12.81 -18.03
CA ARG A 24 0.11 -11.50 -18.56
C ARG A 24 -0.50 -11.61 -19.96
N GLU A 25 -0.03 -12.56 -20.77
CA GLU A 25 -0.54 -12.83 -22.12
C GLU A 25 -2.03 -13.21 -22.14
N LEU A 26 -2.58 -13.72 -21.03
CA LEU A 26 -4.00 -14.06 -20.91
C LEU A 26 -4.90 -12.84 -20.65
N PHE A 27 -4.30 -11.68 -20.34
CA PHE A 27 -5.01 -10.47 -19.91
C PHE A 27 -4.54 -9.24 -20.70
N LEU A 28 -4.34 -9.43 -22.01
CA LEU A 28 -4.03 -8.36 -22.94
C LEU A 28 -5.33 -7.71 -23.45
N ARG A 29 -5.31 -6.39 -23.59
CA ARG A 29 -6.35 -5.65 -24.33
C ARG A 29 -6.24 -5.95 -25.83
N GLU A 30 -7.23 -5.47 -26.60
CA GLU A 30 -7.23 -5.58 -28.06
C GLU A 30 -5.98 -4.96 -28.71
N ASP A 31 -5.36 -3.96 -28.07
CA ASP A 31 -4.11 -3.33 -28.52
C ASP A 31 -2.83 -4.08 -28.11
N GLY A 32 -2.95 -5.26 -27.49
CA GLY A 32 -1.83 -6.09 -27.04
C GLY A 32 -1.17 -5.64 -25.74
N VAL A 33 -1.69 -4.60 -25.08
CA VAL A 33 -1.16 -4.11 -23.80
C VAL A 33 -1.80 -4.88 -22.64
N TYR A 34 -0.97 -5.34 -21.69
CA TYR A 34 -1.45 -6.00 -20.47
C TYR A 34 -2.30 -5.06 -19.61
N GLU A 35 -3.48 -5.52 -19.21
CA GLU A 35 -4.40 -4.83 -18.30
C GLU A 35 -4.43 -5.53 -16.93
N PRO A 36 -3.68 -5.01 -15.94
CA PRO A 36 -3.60 -5.60 -14.61
C PRO A 36 -4.95 -5.83 -13.92
N ALA A 37 -5.94 -4.98 -14.22
CA ALA A 37 -7.28 -5.07 -13.64
C ALA A 37 -8.09 -6.28 -14.15
N TRP A 38 -7.67 -6.92 -15.24
CA TRP A 38 -8.33 -8.12 -15.79
C TRP A 38 -7.74 -9.42 -15.25
N SER A 39 -6.55 -9.35 -14.65
CA SER A 39 -5.92 -10.50 -14.00
C SER A 39 -6.70 -10.90 -12.74
N PRO A 40 -6.87 -12.22 -12.45
CA PRO A 40 -7.58 -12.69 -11.26
C PRO A 40 -6.87 -12.30 -9.96
N VAL A 41 -5.57 -12.00 -10.01
CA VAL A 41 -4.83 -11.42 -8.89
C VAL A 41 -3.98 -10.27 -9.40
N PHE A 42 -3.97 -9.17 -8.66
CA PHE A 42 -3.30 -7.95 -9.11
C PHE A 42 -1.79 -8.07 -9.11
N TYR A 43 -1.20 -7.76 -10.26
CA TYR A 43 0.20 -7.38 -10.37
C TYR A 43 0.33 -6.33 -11.47
N ASN A 44 0.83 -5.14 -11.09
CA ASN A 44 1.11 -4.07 -12.04
C ASN A 44 2.64 -3.82 -12.12
N PRO A 45 3.28 -4.12 -13.27
CA PRO A 45 4.68 -3.80 -13.52
C PRO A 45 4.99 -2.30 -13.46
N GLN A 46 4.01 -1.42 -13.67
CA GLN A 46 4.23 0.03 -13.59
C GLN A 46 4.40 0.54 -12.15
N ALA A 47 4.02 -0.25 -11.15
CA ALA A 47 4.13 0.10 -9.73
C ALA A 47 5.50 -0.27 -9.10
N VAL A 48 6.45 -0.81 -9.89
CA VAL A 48 7.81 -1.16 -9.45
C VAL A 48 8.48 0.04 -8.76
N ILE A 49 8.42 1.23 -9.36
CA ILE A 49 9.03 2.44 -8.78
C ILE A 49 8.42 2.79 -7.41
N GLY A 50 7.11 2.60 -7.25
CA GLY A 50 6.44 2.81 -5.96
C GLY A 50 6.91 1.83 -4.88
N ARG A 51 7.17 0.58 -5.26
CA ARG A 51 7.71 -0.46 -4.38
C ARG A 51 9.19 -0.25 -4.07
N ASP A 52 9.99 0.21 -5.03
CA ASP A 52 11.39 0.59 -4.83
C ASP A 52 11.53 1.74 -3.83
N VAL A 53 10.77 2.82 -4.02
CA VAL A 53 10.76 3.98 -3.10
C VAL A 53 10.36 3.55 -1.69
N THR A 54 9.37 2.66 -1.59
CA THR A 54 8.92 2.12 -0.30
C THR A 54 10.04 1.36 0.40
N THR A 55 10.64 0.41 -0.30
CA THR A 55 11.71 -0.43 0.25
C THR A 55 12.92 0.41 0.66
N LEU A 56 13.32 1.38 -0.17
CA LEU A 56 14.40 2.30 0.14
C LEU A 56 14.11 3.14 1.38
N MET A 57 12.91 3.71 1.50
CA MET A 57 12.53 4.53 2.65
C MET A 57 12.51 3.70 3.95
N LEU A 58 11.99 2.48 3.91
CA LEU A 58 12.00 1.58 5.07
C LEU A 58 13.42 1.19 5.46
N HIS A 59 14.27 0.87 4.48
CA HIS A 59 15.68 0.57 4.72
C HIS A 59 16.40 1.76 5.39
N LEU A 60 16.18 2.99 4.92
CA LEU A 60 16.82 4.18 5.50
C LEU A 60 16.29 4.51 6.91
N TRP A 61 14.99 4.31 7.14
CA TRP A 61 14.35 4.62 8.41
C TRP A 61 14.71 3.63 9.51
N PHE A 62 14.59 2.33 9.23
CA PHE A 62 14.81 1.26 10.21
C PHE A 62 16.28 0.80 10.26
N LYS A 63 17.04 1.00 9.17
CA LYS A 63 18.43 0.55 9.04
C LYS A 63 18.54 -0.96 9.29
N ASN A 64 19.24 -1.34 10.36
CA ASN A 64 19.43 -2.73 10.77
C ASN A 64 18.47 -3.16 11.89
N LYS A 65 17.48 -2.34 12.24
CA LYS A 65 16.48 -2.72 13.26
C LYS A 65 15.40 -3.57 12.62
N ASP A 66 14.99 -4.60 13.34
CA ASP A 66 13.80 -5.35 13.00
C ASP A 66 12.57 -4.47 13.26
N PHE A 67 11.55 -4.61 12.42
CA PHE A 67 10.31 -3.85 12.52
C PHE A 67 9.14 -4.68 12.01
N PHE A 68 7.99 -4.54 12.67
CA PHE A 68 6.77 -5.25 12.31
C PHE A 68 5.95 -4.45 11.30
N PHE A 69 5.57 -5.06 10.19
CA PHE A 69 4.77 -4.40 9.16
C PHE A 69 3.50 -5.15 8.75
N VAL A 70 2.57 -4.42 8.15
CA VAL A 70 1.40 -4.98 7.47
C VAL A 70 1.29 -4.43 6.05
N ASP A 71 1.33 -5.32 5.06
CA ASP A 71 0.93 -5.06 3.69
C ASP A 71 -0.58 -5.35 3.56
N LEU A 72 -1.41 -4.31 3.64
CA LEU A 72 -2.83 -4.44 3.98
C LEU A 72 -3.70 -4.96 2.82
N LEU A 73 -3.29 -4.69 1.59
CA LEU A 73 -3.97 -5.05 0.33
C LEU A 73 -2.93 -5.65 -0.62
N ALA A 74 -2.46 -6.85 -0.31
CA ALA A 74 -1.20 -7.40 -0.81
C ALA A 74 -1.24 -7.85 -2.28
N GLY A 75 -2.41 -8.21 -2.83
CA GLY A 75 -2.53 -8.81 -4.16
C GLY A 75 -1.66 -10.06 -4.31
N THR A 76 -0.60 -9.98 -5.10
CA THR A 76 0.39 -11.08 -5.24
C THR A 76 1.38 -11.19 -4.06
N GLY A 77 1.39 -10.22 -3.15
CA GLY A 77 2.31 -10.14 -2.02
C GLY A 77 3.67 -9.54 -2.37
N VAL A 78 3.89 -9.11 -3.61
CA VAL A 78 5.20 -8.66 -4.11
C VAL A 78 5.82 -7.58 -3.24
N ARG A 79 5.02 -6.66 -2.71
CA ARG A 79 5.52 -5.54 -1.90
C ARG A 79 6.04 -6.03 -0.56
N GLY A 80 5.23 -6.69 0.26
CA GLY A 80 5.70 -7.22 1.54
C GLY A 80 6.81 -8.27 1.41
N ILE A 81 6.80 -9.10 0.36
CA ILE A 81 7.90 -10.03 0.05
C ILE A 81 9.22 -9.26 -0.18
N ARG A 82 9.18 -8.19 -0.98
CA ARG A 82 10.36 -7.34 -1.19
C ARG A 82 10.84 -6.70 0.10
N ILE A 83 9.92 -6.18 0.93
CA ILE A 83 10.27 -5.61 2.24
C ILE A 83 11.03 -6.66 3.08
N ALA A 84 10.54 -7.90 3.16
CA ALA A 84 11.18 -8.95 3.97
C ALA A 84 12.54 -9.45 3.42
N LEU A 85 12.74 -9.38 2.10
CA LEU A 85 13.98 -9.79 1.43
C LEU A 85 15.05 -8.69 1.39
N GLU A 86 14.63 -7.44 1.31
CA GLU A 86 15.49 -6.28 1.07
C GLU A 86 15.72 -5.44 2.34
N THR A 87 14.99 -5.72 3.42
CA THR A 87 15.12 -5.07 4.74
C THR A 87 15.02 -6.10 5.89
N ASN A 88 15.07 -5.62 7.14
CA ASN A 88 14.82 -6.43 8.35
C ASN A 88 13.34 -6.48 8.76
N GLY A 89 12.43 -6.14 7.85
CA GLY A 89 10.99 -6.22 8.09
C GLY A 89 10.51 -7.66 8.20
N TYR A 90 9.61 -7.90 9.14
CA TYR A 90 8.80 -9.11 9.28
C TYR A 90 7.36 -8.67 9.52
N GLY A 91 6.37 -9.49 9.14
CA GLY A 91 5.02 -8.94 9.09
C GLY A 91 3.96 -9.82 8.48
N ILE A 92 2.85 -9.16 8.12
CA ILE A 92 1.66 -9.79 7.56
C ILE A 92 1.43 -9.30 6.14
N LEU A 93 1.14 -10.25 5.25
CA LEU A 93 0.50 -9.98 3.96
C LEU A 93 -1.00 -10.26 4.10
N ASN A 94 -1.83 -9.24 3.89
CA ASN A 94 -3.28 -9.41 3.95
C ASN A 94 -3.92 -9.15 2.60
N ASP A 95 -4.87 -10.00 2.22
CA ASP A 95 -5.81 -9.70 1.14
C ASP A 95 -7.16 -10.38 1.40
N VAL A 96 -8.26 -9.71 1.10
CA VAL A 96 -9.60 -10.26 1.28
C VAL A 96 -9.94 -11.29 0.19
N ASP A 97 -9.27 -11.22 -0.97
CA ASP A 97 -9.50 -12.14 -2.07
C ASP A 97 -8.83 -13.51 -1.81
N PRO A 98 -9.60 -14.62 -1.81
CA PRO A 98 -9.04 -15.96 -1.64
C PRO A 98 -8.01 -16.35 -2.71
N ILE A 99 -8.09 -15.78 -3.91
CA ILE A 99 -7.11 -16.05 -4.96
C ILE A 99 -5.80 -15.34 -4.62
N ALA A 100 -5.85 -14.03 -4.31
CA ALA A 100 -4.71 -13.26 -3.82
C ALA A 100 -4.02 -13.91 -2.60
N TYR A 101 -4.78 -14.37 -1.61
CA TYR A 101 -4.26 -15.12 -0.45
C TYR A 101 -3.43 -16.33 -0.88
N LYS A 102 -3.95 -17.17 -1.80
CA LYS A 102 -3.24 -18.36 -2.29
C LYS A 102 -1.95 -18.00 -3.02
N TYR A 103 -1.94 -16.92 -3.80
CA TYR A 103 -0.71 -16.43 -4.44
C TYR A 103 0.29 -15.90 -3.42
N CYS A 104 -0.15 -15.16 -2.39
CA CYS A 104 0.71 -14.69 -1.31
C CYS A 104 1.39 -15.86 -0.59
N VAL A 105 0.63 -16.90 -0.19
CA VAL A 105 1.19 -18.11 0.46
C VAL A 105 2.26 -18.76 -0.42
N ARG A 106 1.93 -19.02 -1.69
CA ARG A 106 2.87 -19.66 -2.62
C ARG A 106 4.08 -18.79 -2.90
N ASN A 107 3.93 -17.47 -2.96
CA ASN A 107 5.05 -16.56 -3.18
C ASN A 107 5.94 -16.41 -1.95
N VAL A 108 5.39 -16.45 -0.73
CA VAL A 108 6.17 -16.52 0.52
C VAL A 108 6.99 -17.81 0.57
N GLU A 109 6.39 -18.95 0.25
CA GLU A 109 7.08 -20.23 0.15
C GLU A 109 8.15 -20.23 -0.95
N LEU A 110 7.88 -19.60 -2.10
CA LEU A 110 8.79 -19.55 -3.26
C LEU A 110 10.09 -18.84 -2.92
N ASN A 111 10.01 -17.84 -2.05
CA ASN A 111 11.16 -17.07 -1.57
C ASN A 111 11.77 -17.64 -0.28
N MET A 112 11.19 -18.70 0.30
CA MET A 112 11.64 -19.33 1.54
C MET A 112 11.71 -18.35 2.73
N ILE A 113 10.68 -17.51 2.88
CA ILE A 113 10.59 -16.47 3.92
C ILE A 113 9.38 -16.65 4.85
N GLY A 114 8.92 -17.88 5.01
CA GLY A 114 7.79 -18.22 5.89
C GLY A 114 8.09 -18.05 7.38
N ASP A 115 9.35 -17.84 7.77
CA ASP A 115 9.77 -17.43 9.11
C ASP A 115 9.61 -15.92 9.37
N LYS A 116 9.47 -15.12 8.30
CA LYS A 116 9.32 -13.66 8.37
C LYS A 116 7.91 -13.18 8.08
N LEU A 117 7.14 -13.92 7.30
CA LEU A 117 5.86 -13.46 6.77
C LEU A 117 4.74 -14.46 7.05
N ASP A 118 3.72 -13.96 7.72
CA ASP A 118 2.42 -14.63 7.80
C ASP A 118 1.47 -14.07 6.72
N VAL A 119 0.58 -14.91 6.22
CA VAL A 119 -0.42 -14.52 5.22
C VAL A 119 -1.81 -14.63 5.82
N PHE A 120 -2.59 -13.55 5.74
CA PHE A 120 -3.93 -13.42 6.30
C PHE A 120 -4.94 -13.23 5.17
N MET A 121 -6.17 -13.71 5.40
CA MET A 121 -7.30 -13.56 4.48
C MET A 121 -8.45 -12.85 5.20
N ASP A 122 -8.23 -11.58 5.54
CA ASP A 122 -9.19 -10.77 6.28
C ASP A 122 -9.58 -9.50 5.51
N GLU A 123 -10.75 -8.96 5.84
CA GLU A 123 -11.11 -7.62 5.42
C GLU A 123 -10.21 -6.60 6.14
N ALA A 124 -9.62 -5.68 5.35
CA ALA A 124 -8.57 -4.76 5.79
C ALA A 124 -8.92 -3.98 7.06
N ASN A 125 -10.11 -3.38 7.12
CA ASN A 125 -10.51 -2.58 8.28
C ASN A 125 -10.76 -3.45 9.52
N SER A 126 -11.35 -4.62 9.33
CA SER A 126 -11.58 -5.61 10.39
C SER A 126 -10.26 -6.05 11.00
N LEU A 127 -9.26 -6.35 10.17
CA LEU A 127 -7.91 -6.70 10.61
C LEU A 127 -7.25 -5.56 11.40
N MET A 128 -7.30 -4.31 10.91
CA MET A 128 -6.68 -3.18 11.63
C MET A 128 -7.36 -2.89 12.97
N ASN A 129 -8.68 -3.04 13.04
CA ASN A 129 -9.40 -2.90 14.30
C ASN A 129 -9.07 -4.05 15.28
N SER A 130 -8.87 -5.29 14.80
CA SER A 130 -8.48 -6.41 15.68
C SER A 130 -7.10 -6.17 16.31
N PHE A 131 -6.14 -5.62 15.56
CA PHE A 131 -4.82 -5.28 16.10
C PHE A 131 -4.85 -4.16 17.16
N THR A 132 -5.87 -3.32 17.18
CA THR A 132 -5.98 -2.19 18.13
C THR A 132 -5.87 -2.66 19.60
N PHE A 133 -6.43 -3.85 19.90
CA PHE A 133 -6.44 -4.41 21.26
C PHE A 133 -5.45 -5.57 21.45
N SER A 134 -4.69 -5.92 20.41
CA SER A 134 -3.70 -7.00 20.47
C SER A 134 -2.48 -6.65 21.34
N GLY A 135 -2.23 -5.36 21.56
CA GLY A 135 -1.01 -4.87 22.21
C GLY A 135 0.24 -4.95 21.32
N ILE A 136 0.10 -5.36 20.05
CA ILE A 136 1.19 -5.44 19.07
C ILE A 136 1.30 -4.07 18.37
N PRO A 137 2.36 -3.27 18.64
CA PRO A 137 2.58 -2.03 17.91
C PRO A 137 3.04 -2.34 16.48
N ILE A 138 2.39 -1.74 15.49
CA ILE A 138 2.78 -1.89 14.08
C ILE A 138 3.69 -0.71 13.69
N ASP A 139 4.90 -1.00 13.24
CA ASP A 139 5.91 0.01 12.89
C ASP A 139 5.72 0.56 11.47
N TYR A 140 5.12 -0.25 10.59
CA TYR A 140 4.80 0.15 9.22
C TYR A 140 3.49 -0.46 8.72
N ILE A 141 2.62 0.35 8.11
CA ILE A 141 1.45 -0.13 7.38
C ILE A 141 1.51 0.40 5.95
N ASP A 142 1.27 -0.47 4.96
CA ASP A 142 1.09 -0.09 3.56
C ASP A 142 -0.38 -0.22 3.14
N VAL A 143 -0.94 0.88 2.64
CA VAL A 143 -2.31 0.98 2.10
C VAL A 143 -2.21 1.24 0.60
N ASP A 144 -2.30 0.18 -0.21
CA ASP A 144 -2.17 0.23 -1.68
C ASP A 144 -3.41 -0.31 -2.41
N PRO A 145 -4.59 0.33 -2.28
CA PRO A 145 -5.81 -0.17 -2.86
C PRO A 145 -5.98 0.22 -4.32
N TYR A 146 -6.94 -0.42 -4.96
CA TYR A 146 -7.53 0.09 -6.19
C TYR A 146 -8.40 1.33 -5.94
N GLY A 147 -8.04 2.43 -6.58
CA GLY A 147 -8.74 3.69 -6.49
C GLY A 147 -8.35 4.45 -5.23
N SER A 148 -9.31 4.66 -4.33
CA SER A 148 -9.11 5.55 -3.18
C SER A 148 -8.56 4.80 -1.98
N PRO A 149 -7.62 5.39 -1.24
CA PRO A 149 -7.21 4.88 0.06
C PRO A 149 -8.18 5.23 1.19
N ILE A 150 -9.05 6.23 1.00
CA ILE A 150 -9.90 6.80 2.05
C ILE A 150 -10.68 5.77 2.89
N PRO A 151 -11.26 4.70 2.31
CA PRO A 151 -11.97 3.68 3.09
C PRO A 151 -11.12 2.94 4.15
N PHE A 152 -9.79 3.02 4.06
CA PHE A 152 -8.86 2.26 4.90
C PHE A 152 -8.04 3.15 5.85
N ILE A 153 -8.09 4.48 5.70
CA ILE A 153 -7.18 5.41 6.40
C ILE A 153 -7.43 5.49 7.91
N GLU A 154 -8.68 5.54 8.36
CA GLU A 154 -8.93 5.73 9.80
C GLU A 154 -8.58 4.49 10.64
N PRO A 155 -8.91 3.25 10.21
CA PRO A 155 -8.56 2.06 10.98
C PRO A 155 -7.06 1.85 11.14
N VAL A 156 -6.24 2.21 10.15
CA VAL A 156 -4.77 2.01 10.24
C VAL A 156 -4.11 2.87 11.32
N PHE A 157 -4.69 4.01 11.71
CA PHE A 157 -4.12 4.83 12.77
C PHE A 157 -4.18 4.20 14.16
N LYS A 158 -5.07 3.22 14.37
CA LYS A 158 -5.33 2.65 15.69
C LYS A 158 -4.27 1.64 16.16
N PRO A 159 -3.74 0.72 15.33
CA PRO A 159 -2.67 -0.19 15.75
C PRO A 159 -1.24 0.33 15.52
N LEU A 160 -1.06 1.49 14.85
CA LEU A 160 0.28 2.05 14.65
C LEU A 160 1.01 2.31 15.98
N ALA A 161 2.30 2.01 15.99
CA ALA A 161 3.22 2.33 17.07
C ALA A 161 3.23 3.84 17.37
N LYS A 162 3.76 4.22 18.54
CA LYS A 162 3.82 5.64 18.94
C LYS A 162 4.50 6.53 17.90
N LYS A 163 5.52 5.98 17.24
CA LYS A 163 6.22 6.58 16.11
C LYS A 163 6.40 5.49 15.04
N ALA A 164 5.78 5.68 13.89
CA ALA A 164 5.69 4.65 12.84
C ALA A 164 5.72 5.29 11.46
N LEU A 165 5.75 4.45 10.43
CA LEU A 165 5.60 4.86 9.04
C LEU A 165 4.25 4.40 8.48
N LEU A 166 3.68 5.17 7.56
CA LEU A 166 2.46 4.83 6.83
C LEU A 166 2.70 5.06 5.33
N GLY A 167 2.61 4.01 4.54
CA GLY A 167 2.62 4.08 3.08
C GLY A 167 1.20 4.16 2.56
N VAL A 168 0.91 5.11 1.67
CA VAL A 168 -0.41 5.24 1.03
C VAL A 168 -0.24 5.42 -0.47
N SER A 169 -0.97 4.63 -1.23
CA SER A 169 -1.15 4.84 -2.66
C SER A 169 -2.58 5.27 -2.99
N ALA A 170 -2.74 6.01 -4.09
CA ALA A 170 -4.04 6.33 -4.65
C ALA A 170 -3.99 6.28 -6.18
N THR A 171 -4.90 5.54 -6.80
CA THR A 171 -5.02 5.43 -8.26
C THR A 171 -6.28 6.12 -8.80
N ASP A 172 -7.10 6.71 -7.93
CA ASP A 172 -8.29 7.48 -8.30
C ASP A 172 -7.97 8.92 -8.75
N THR A 173 -7.04 9.00 -9.72
CA THR A 173 -6.53 10.25 -10.30
C THR A 173 -7.64 11.18 -10.75
N ALA A 174 -8.68 10.70 -11.44
CA ALA A 174 -9.77 11.56 -11.92
C ALA A 174 -10.54 12.32 -10.80
N SER A 175 -10.48 11.81 -9.56
CA SER A 175 -11.04 12.52 -8.40
C SER A 175 -10.02 13.52 -7.84
N LEU A 176 -8.76 13.14 -7.78
CA LEU A 176 -7.68 13.99 -7.25
C LEU A 176 -7.29 15.13 -8.20
N THR A 177 -7.38 14.93 -9.52
CA THR A 177 -7.14 15.95 -10.55
C THR A 177 -8.38 16.79 -10.86
N CYS A 178 -9.43 16.69 -10.03
CA CYS A 178 -10.64 17.51 -10.14
C CYS A 178 -11.47 17.34 -11.42
N SER A 179 -11.21 16.30 -12.22
CA SER A 179 -12.04 15.96 -13.37
C SER A 179 -13.48 15.58 -12.97
N TYR A 180 -13.66 15.06 -11.75
CA TYR A 180 -14.98 14.82 -11.15
C TYR A 180 -15.12 15.53 -9.79
N LYS A 181 -15.33 16.85 -9.81
CA LYS A 181 -15.41 17.73 -8.61
C LYS A 181 -16.32 17.20 -7.49
N LYS A 182 -17.50 16.67 -7.83
CA LYS A 182 -18.43 16.07 -6.84
C LYS A 182 -17.79 14.90 -6.10
N LYS A 183 -17.05 14.05 -6.84
CA LYS A 183 -16.33 12.89 -6.28
C LYS A 183 -15.15 13.32 -5.43
N THR A 184 -14.45 14.39 -5.83
CA THR A 184 -13.43 15.02 -4.98
C THR A 184 -14.01 15.47 -3.65
N LEU A 185 -15.15 16.17 -3.69
CA LEU A 185 -15.81 16.71 -2.50
C LEU A 185 -16.21 15.61 -1.52
N TYR A 186 -17.04 14.64 -1.89
CA TYR A 186 -17.53 13.66 -0.92
C TYR A 186 -16.45 12.67 -0.45
N ARG A 187 -15.38 12.46 -1.23
CA ARG A 187 -14.32 11.50 -0.91
C ARG A 187 -13.20 12.11 -0.07
N TYR A 188 -12.74 13.30 -0.47
CA TYR A 188 -11.59 13.96 0.14
C TYR A 188 -11.97 15.15 1.02
N ASN A 189 -13.24 15.54 1.05
CA ASN A 189 -13.74 16.72 1.74
C ASN A 189 -13.10 18.03 1.24
N VAL A 190 -12.89 18.13 -0.08
CA VAL A 190 -12.29 19.30 -0.73
C VAL A 190 -13.12 19.71 -1.93
N GLU A 191 -13.54 20.97 -1.94
CA GLU A 191 -13.99 21.63 -3.16
C GLU A 191 -12.77 22.08 -3.97
N CYS A 192 -12.75 21.75 -5.26
CA CYS A 192 -11.59 22.04 -6.09
C CYS A 192 -11.96 22.53 -7.47
N ILE A 193 -10.98 23.18 -8.10
CA ILE A 193 -11.05 23.74 -9.44
C ILE A 193 -10.06 23.02 -10.34
N GLU A 194 -10.33 23.02 -11.64
CA GLU A 194 -9.38 22.52 -12.64
C GLU A 194 -8.22 23.52 -12.76
N THR A 195 -6.99 23.01 -12.81
CA THR A 195 -5.77 23.81 -12.90
C THR A 195 -4.75 23.14 -13.82
N ASP A 196 -3.79 23.92 -14.31
CA ASP A 196 -2.69 23.40 -15.16
C ASP A 196 -1.66 22.56 -14.36
N PHE A 197 -1.79 22.56 -13.02
CA PHE A 197 -0.98 21.80 -12.07
C PHE A 197 -1.84 20.78 -11.30
N ASP A 198 -2.86 20.24 -11.96
CA ASP A 198 -3.83 19.28 -11.45
C ASP A 198 -3.20 18.09 -10.70
N LYS A 199 -2.06 17.60 -11.18
CA LYS A 199 -1.30 16.50 -10.56
C LYS A 199 -0.81 16.89 -9.16
N GLU A 200 -0.21 18.07 -9.03
CA GLU A 200 0.26 18.58 -7.73
C GLU A 200 -0.92 18.93 -6.83
N LEU A 201 -1.97 19.54 -7.38
CA LEU A 201 -3.21 19.82 -6.64
C LEU A 201 -3.79 18.53 -6.05
N GLY A 202 -3.89 17.46 -6.84
CA GLY A 202 -4.36 16.16 -6.38
C GLY A 202 -3.49 15.57 -5.27
N LEU A 203 -2.16 15.72 -5.36
CA LEU A 203 -1.27 15.29 -4.29
C LEU A 203 -1.54 16.07 -2.98
N ARG A 204 -1.75 17.39 -3.07
CA ARG A 204 -2.07 18.25 -1.93
C ARG A 204 -3.45 17.94 -1.32
N ILE A 205 -4.44 17.61 -2.15
CA ILE A 205 -5.77 17.15 -1.70
C ILE A 205 -5.64 15.84 -0.92
N LEU A 206 -4.87 14.89 -1.44
CA LEU A 206 -4.64 13.60 -0.78
C LEU A 206 -3.91 13.79 0.56
N LEU A 207 -2.86 14.63 0.57
CA LEU A 207 -2.13 15.00 1.79
C LEU A 207 -3.09 15.59 2.83
N TYR A 208 -3.83 16.63 2.48
CA TYR A 208 -4.80 17.28 3.36
C TYR A 208 -5.80 16.27 3.94
N SER A 209 -6.39 15.43 3.09
CA SER A 209 -7.44 14.50 3.54
C SER A 209 -6.91 13.48 4.56
N ILE A 210 -5.69 12.97 4.34
CA ILE A 210 -5.07 11.99 5.25
C ILE A 210 -4.61 12.67 6.54
N THR A 211 -3.96 13.83 6.47
CA THR A 211 -3.48 14.54 7.67
C THR A 211 -4.64 14.98 8.55
N HIS A 212 -5.72 15.47 7.96
CA HIS A 212 -6.90 15.89 8.70
C HIS A 212 -7.59 14.71 9.42
N ARG A 213 -7.68 13.54 8.78
CA ARG A 213 -8.19 12.31 9.41
C ARG A 213 -7.30 11.77 10.52
N GLY A 214 -5.98 11.88 10.39
CA GLY A 214 -5.06 11.53 11.47
C GLY A 214 -5.23 12.45 12.69
N ALA A 215 -5.40 13.75 12.44
CA ALA A 215 -5.52 14.74 13.49
C ALA A 215 -6.77 14.58 14.36
N SER A 216 -7.90 14.13 13.80
CA SER A 216 -9.11 13.82 14.58
C SER A 216 -8.91 12.66 15.58
N LEU A 217 -7.87 11.84 15.37
CA LEU A 217 -7.48 10.73 16.23
C LEU A 217 -6.20 11.01 17.06
N CYS A 218 -5.78 12.27 17.16
CA CYS A 218 -4.53 12.68 17.82
C CYS A 218 -3.26 12.00 17.25
N VAL A 219 -3.26 11.73 15.94
CA VAL A 219 -2.10 11.23 15.21
C VAL A 219 -1.57 12.33 14.31
N ALA A 220 -0.34 12.77 14.56
CA ALA A 220 0.37 13.66 13.66
C ALA A 220 0.86 12.86 12.46
N VAL A 221 0.42 13.22 11.25
CA VAL A 221 0.75 12.56 9.99
C VAL A 221 1.57 13.51 9.14
N LYS A 222 2.89 13.32 9.10
CA LYS A 222 3.82 14.21 8.40
C LYS A 222 4.33 13.54 7.12
N PRO A 223 4.16 14.13 5.93
CA PRO A 223 4.69 13.55 4.70
C PRO A 223 6.22 13.59 4.71
N LEU A 224 6.85 12.47 4.36
CA LEU A 224 8.30 12.35 4.17
C LEU A 224 8.66 12.42 2.69
N ILE A 225 7.90 11.72 1.85
CA ILE A 225 8.04 11.74 0.40
C ILE A 225 6.66 11.59 -0.24
N SER A 226 6.44 12.32 -1.33
CA SER A 226 5.20 12.33 -2.10
C SER A 226 5.53 12.33 -3.59
N ILE A 227 4.93 11.41 -4.33
CA ILE A 227 5.25 11.17 -5.74
C ILE A 227 3.93 11.04 -6.50
N TYR A 228 3.86 11.69 -7.66
CA TYR A 228 2.95 11.31 -8.72
C TYR A 228 3.77 10.68 -9.85
N TYR A 229 3.44 9.45 -10.22
CA TYR A 229 4.12 8.77 -11.32
C TYR A 229 3.10 8.04 -12.19
N LYS A 230 3.09 8.39 -13.48
CA LYS A 230 2.10 7.92 -14.47
C LYS A 230 0.67 8.17 -14.02
N HIS A 231 0.01 7.18 -13.41
CA HIS A 231 -1.40 7.23 -13.04
C HIS A 231 -1.65 6.87 -11.57
N TYR A 232 -0.64 7.01 -10.71
CA TYR A 232 -0.82 6.82 -9.27
C TYR A 232 -0.06 7.86 -8.46
N TYR A 233 -0.60 8.12 -7.28
CA TYR A 233 0.05 8.85 -6.20
C TYR A 233 0.63 7.86 -5.21
N ARG A 234 1.82 8.16 -4.68
CA ARG A 234 2.44 7.41 -3.60
C ARG A 234 2.99 8.39 -2.57
N ILE A 235 2.61 8.19 -1.31
CA ILE A 235 3.06 9.02 -0.20
C ILE A 235 3.53 8.11 0.93
N ILE A 236 4.64 8.47 1.55
CA ILE A 236 5.09 7.84 2.80
C ILE A 236 5.08 8.91 3.87
N PHE A 237 4.40 8.62 4.97
CA PHE A 237 4.24 9.50 6.11
C PHE A 237 5.01 8.97 7.31
N GLU A 238 5.56 9.88 8.11
CA GLU A 238 5.87 9.65 9.51
C GLU A 238 4.60 9.91 10.32
N THR A 239 4.24 8.96 11.18
CA THR A 239 3.11 9.10 12.09
C THR A 239 3.58 9.14 13.54
N THR A 240 3.11 10.12 14.31
CA THR A 240 3.40 10.26 15.75
C THR A 240 2.12 10.40 16.55
N ARG A 241 1.94 9.63 17.62
CA ARG A 241 0.81 9.81 18.55
C ARG A 241 1.02 11.04 19.43
N SER A 242 0.39 12.15 19.07
CA SER A 242 0.46 13.43 19.79
C SER A 242 -0.62 14.38 19.29
N CYS A 243 -1.59 14.73 20.15
CA CYS A 243 -2.61 15.73 19.82
C CYS A 243 -2.00 17.11 19.54
N ILE A 244 -0.90 17.46 20.22
CA ILE A 244 -0.24 18.76 20.08
C ILE A 244 0.47 18.86 18.73
N GLU A 245 1.19 17.80 18.34
CA GLU A 245 1.85 17.79 17.02
C GLU A 245 0.82 17.70 15.91
N SER A 246 -0.26 16.91 16.09
CA SER A 246 -1.32 16.81 15.09
C SER A 246 -2.03 18.13 14.85
N TYR A 247 -2.19 18.96 15.89
CA TYR A 247 -2.73 20.31 15.77
C TYR A 247 -1.81 21.27 14.96
N ARG A 248 -0.49 21.07 14.99
CA ARG A 248 0.46 21.95 14.29
C ARG A 248 0.59 21.68 12.80
N ILE A 249 0.12 20.51 12.34
CA ILE A 249 0.26 20.06 10.95
C ILE A 249 -1.04 20.17 10.14
N ILE A 250 -2.15 20.53 10.80
CA ILE A 250 -3.43 20.87 10.16
C ILE A 250 -3.52 22.37 9.90
#